data_AF-A0A9P1H1E0-F1
#
_entry.id   AF-A0A9P1H1E0-F1
#
_cell.length_a   1.000
_cell.length_b   1.000
_cell.length_c   1.000
_cell.angle_alpha   90.00
_cell.angle_beta   90.00
_cell.angle_gamma   90.00
#
_symmetry.space_group_name_H-M   'P 1'
#
loop_
_entity.id
_entity.type
_entity.pdbx_description
1 polymer ?
#
loop_
_entity_poly.entity_id
_entity_poly.type
_entity_poly.pdbx_seq_one_letter_code
_entity_poly.pdbx_strand_id
1 'polypeptide(L)'
;MVETRSHQYGGTDAQEASRPKSPPSKKATDKRESEMPQKRSLPDAGAREDGKVNTDEKGVHRNGGGEVVLANRVLDKYGDKPLEDLVDEGWPEGKMVMAHILNAMLSSARISHDIARSSLKALLDAGYEDLETLHKSTWEERTEVLTKGATRDLAAELKEIKGLGPLGVDICMGSMQGYFPEVAPFLDQRSLETARKVGLGDDVEAMFEALGSDAQAMARLEVGLTTANRWMATADGNR
;
A
#
# COMPACT_ATOMS: atom_id res chain seq x y z
N MET A 1 75.12 -17.68 12.12
CA MET A 1 74.07 -18.45 12.82
C MET A 1 72.75 -17.94 12.25
N VAL A 2 72.27 -18.54 11.16
CA VAL A 2 71.08 -19.44 11.09
C VAL A 2 69.79 -18.68 11.50
N GLU A 3 68.70 -18.54 10.76
CA GLU A 3 68.25 -18.91 9.39
C GLU A 3 66.95 -18.10 9.11
N THR A 4 66.66 -17.88 7.84
CA THR A 4 65.41 -17.37 7.26
C THR A 4 64.43 -18.51 6.90
N ARG A 5 63.11 -18.36 7.13
CA ARG A 5 61.97 -18.86 6.29
C ARG A 5 60.67 -18.75 7.10
N SER A 6 59.53 -18.23 6.64
CA SER A 6 58.78 -18.35 5.38
C SER A 6 58.40 -19.79 4.98
N HIS A 7 57.14 -20.15 5.27
CA HIS A 7 56.31 -21.19 4.63
C HIS A 7 54.91 -20.53 4.53
N GLN A 8 54.34 -20.14 3.39
CA GLN A 8 53.98 -20.85 2.14
C GLN A 8 53.08 -22.08 2.31
N TYR A 9 51.81 -21.87 1.97
CA TYR A 9 50.90 -22.72 1.17
C TYR A 9 49.96 -21.71 0.49
N GLY A 10 49.69 -21.63 -0.81
CA GLY A 10 50.08 -22.31 -2.03
C GLY A 10 49.12 -21.76 -3.11
N GLY A 11 49.64 -21.31 -4.28
CA GLY A 11 48.80 -21.11 -5.49
C GLY A 11 48.39 -22.49 -6.04
N THR A 12 47.42 -22.67 -6.93
CA THR A 12 46.79 -21.90 -8.01
C THR A 12 45.36 -22.47 -8.16
N ASP A 13 44.33 -21.78 -8.65
CA ASP A 13 44.10 -21.49 -10.06
C ASP A 13 42.93 -20.51 -10.24
N ALA A 14 43.01 -19.79 -11.35
CA ALA A 14 42.15 -18.73 -11.79
C ALA A 14 40.69 -19.15 -12.06
N GLN A 15 39.75 -18.27 -11.72
CA GLN A 15 38.65 -17.92 -12.62
C GLN A 15 38.15 -16.50 -12.33
N GLU A 16 38.46 -15.64 -13.28
CA GLU A 16 38.15 -14.23 -13.39
C GLU A 16 36.71 -14.07 -13.87
N ALA A 17 35.83 -13.47 -13.06
CA ALA A 17 34.50 -13.04 -13.47
C ALA A 17 34.28 -11.57 -13.09
N SER A 18 34.51 -10.74 -14.10
CA SER A 18 34.32 -9.30 -14.25
C SER A 18 33.14 -8.69 -13.47
N ARG A 19 33.44 -7.69 -12.63
CA ARG A 19 32.51 -6.60 -12.26
C ARG A 19 32.25 -5.70 -13.48
N PRO A 20 31.03 -5.23 -13.73
CA PRO A 20 30.78 -4.31 -14.84
C PRO A 20 31.37 -2.93 -14.55
N LYS A 21 32.12 -2.42 -15.52
CA LYS A 21 32.75 -1.10 -15.55
C LYS A 21 31.73 -0.01 -15.90
N SER A 22 31.81 1.12 -15.21
CA SER A 22 31.12 2.37 -15.59
C SER A 22 31.49 2.80 -17.02
N PRO A 23 30.56 3.35 -17.81
CA PRO A 23 30.85 3.77 -19.18
C PRO A 23 31.64 5.10 -19.24
N PRO A 24 32.43 5.31 -20.32
CA PRO A 24 33.33 6.46 -20.44
C PRO A 24 32.66 7.70 -21.04
N SER A 25 33.15 8.86 -20.61
CA SER A 25 32.84 10.19 -21.15
C SER A 25 33.47 10.41 -22.53
N LYS A 26 32.72 11.00 -23.47
CA LYS A 26 33.26 11.78 -24.59
C LYS A 26 32.61 13.17 -24.64
N LYS A 27 33.47 14.20 -24.56
CA LYS A 27 33.27 15.60 -25.03
C LYS A 27 32.97 15.58 -26.55
N ALA A 28 32.30 16.55 -27.19
CA ALA A 28 32.45 18.01 -27.05
C ALA A 28 31.32 18.80 -27.76
N THR A 29 31.11 20.04 -27.27
CA THR A 29 30.69 21.30 -27.95
C THR A 29 29.27 21.40 -28.55
N ASP A 30 28.49 22.48 -28.36
CA ASP A 30 28.89 23.90 -28.28
C ASP A 30 27.86 24.81 -27.55
N LYS A 31 28.42 25.80 -26.86
CA LYS A 31 27.95 27.13 -26.38
C LYS A 31 26.47 27.53 -26.34
N ARG A 32 26.06 28.06 -25.17
CA ARG A 32 25.99 29.53 -24.97
C ARG A 32 25.98 29.89 -23.48
N GLU A 33 26.78 30.90 -23.16
CA GLU A 33 27.16 31.37 -21.82
C GLU A 33 26.00 31.99 -21.04
N SER A 34 25.94 31.68 -19.75
CA SER A 34 25.16 32.39 -18.75
C SER A 34 26.11 33.20 -17.87
N GLU A 35 26.06 34.52 -17.98
CA GLU A 35 26.62 35.44 -16.98
C GLU A 35 25.55 35.77 -15.92
N MET A 36 25.88 35.57 -14.65
CA MET A 36 25.23 36.23 -13.50
C MET A 36 26.01 37.52 -13.20
N PRO A 37 25.41 38.62 -12.67
CA PRO A 37 25.32 38.73 -11.20
C PRO A 37 24.22 39.63 -10.59
N GLN A 38 23.81 39.22 -9.38
CA GLN A 38 23.56 39.98 -8.13
C GLN A 38 22.48 41.10 -8.00
N LYS A 39 21.69 40.93 -6.92
CA LYS A 39 21.10 41.91 -5.97
C LYS A 39 20.85 43.35 -6.47
N ARG A 40 19.58 43.78 -6.45
CA ARG A 40 19.09 44.89 -5.57
C ARG A 40 17.62 45.28 -5.81
N SER A 41 16.94 45.49 -4.68
CA SER A 41 15.95 46.54 -4.39
C SER A 41 14.58 46.54 -5.08
N LEU A 42 13.53 46.51 -4.26
CA LEU A 42 12.21 47.08 -4.58
C LEU A 42 12.32 48.60 -4.76
N PRO A 43 11.58 49.18 -5.72
CA PRO A 43 11.02 50.52 -5.59
C PRO A 43 9.51 50.47 -5.92
N ASP A 44 8.67 51.45 -5.66
CA ASP A 44 8.57 52.57 -4.73
C ASP A 44 7.10 53.01 -4.90
N ALA A 45 6.48 53.53 -3.85
CA ALA A 45 5.15 54.10 -3.91
C ALA A 45 5.22 55.44 -4.67
N GLY A 46 4.45 55.61 -5.75
CA GLY A 46 4.49 56.85 -6.53
C GLY A 46 3.33 57.07 -7.51
N ALA A 47 2.28 57.70 -6.99
CA ALA A 47 1.39 58.69 -7.62
C ALA A 47 0.62 58.42 -8.94
N ARG A 48 -0.72 58.37 -8.76
CA ARG A 48 -1.81 59.12 -9.44
C ARG A 48 -2.01 58.97 -10.95
N GLU A 49 -3.25 58.61 -11.33
CA GLU A 49 -4.06 59.46 -12.22
C GLU A 49 -5.56 59.14 -12.11
N ASP A 50 -6.36 60.21 -11.95
CA ASP A 50 -7.81 60.20 -11.91
C ASP A 50 -8.39 59.87 -13.29
N GLY A 51 -9.02 58.71 -13.42
CA GLY A 51 -9.81 58.33 -14.58
C GLY A 51 -11.21 57.89 -14.15
N LYS A 52 -12.18 58.82 -14.17
CA LYS A 52 -13.60 58.49 -14.06
C LYS A 52 -13.98 57.53 -15.19
N VAL A 53 -14.33 56.29 -14.85
CA VAL A 53 -15.18 55.44 -15.69
C VAL A 53 -16.43 55.14 -14.90
N ASN A 54 -17.51 55.79 -15.32
CA ASN A 54 -18.87 55.49 -14.92
C ASN A 54 -19.35 54.38 -15.84
N THR A 55 -19.55 53.17 -15.31
CA THR A 55 -20.31 52.12 -15.99
C THR A 55 -21.03 51.30 -14.94
N ASP A 56 -22.31 51.63 -14.77
CA ASP A 56 -23.43 50.73 -14.50
C ASP A 56 -23.15 49.59 -13.51
N GLU A 57 -23.45 49.87 -12.24
CA GLU A 57 -23.80 48.85 -11.25
C GLU A 57 -25.08 48.12 -11.69
N LYS A 58 -24.95 47.18 -12.63
CA LYS A 58 -25.83 46.02 -12.65
C LYS A 58 -25.35 45.11 -11.53
N GLY A 59 -25.87 45.37 -10.34
CA GLY A 59 -25.89 44.40 -9.25
C GLY A 59 -26.48 43.09 -9.78
N VAL A 60 -25.60 42.16 -10.17
CA VAL A 60 -25.96 40.76 -10.21
C VAL A 60 -26.19 40.40 -8.75
N HIS A 61 -27.45 40.40 -8.34
CA HIS A 61 -27.89 39.73 -7.12
C HIS A 61 -27.43 38.28 -7.24
N ARG A 62 -26.22 37.99 -6.76
CA ARG A 62 -25.74 36.63 -6.60
C ARG A 62 -26.64 36.03 -5.55
N ASN A 63 -27.35 34.99 -5.97
CA ASN A 63 -28.31 34.23 -5.20
C ASN A 63 -27.58 33.49 -4.07
N GLY A 64 -27.13 34.22 -3.03
CA GLY A 64 -26.35 33.68 -1.91
C GLY A 64 -27.10 32.63 -1.09
N GLY A 65 -28.43 32.57 -1.20
CA GLY A 65 -29.23 31.48 -0.66
C GLY A 65 -29.14 30.18 -1.47
N GLY A 66 -28.92 30.25 -2.78
CA GLY A 66 -28.84 29.08 -3.65
C GLY A 66 -27.59 28.23 -3.42
N GLU A 67 -26.44 28.87 -3.19
CA GLU A 67 -25.17 28.20 -2.90
C GLU A 67 -25.20 27.48 -1.55
N VAL A 68 -25.75 28.13 -0.51
CA VAL A 68 -25.88 27.52 0.83
C VAL A 68 -26.86 26.35 0.81
N VAL A 69 -27.99 26.47 0.09
CA VAL A 69 -28.95 25.36 -0.07
C VAL A 69 -28.33 24.17 -0.81
N LEU A 70 -27.50 24.43 -1.83
CA LEU A 70 -26.80 23.37 -2.56
C LEU A 70 -25.72 22.72 -1.68
N ALA A 71 -24.93 23.52 -0.96
CA ALA A 71 -23.91 23.03 -0.04
C ALA A 71 -24.51 22.13 1.05
N ASN A 72 -25.60 22.57 1.70
CA ASN A 72 -26.28 21.77 2.72
C ASN A 72 -26.83 20.47 2.14
N ARG A 73 -27.39 20.48 0.93
CA ARG A 73 -27.85 19.24 0.27
C ARG A 73 -26.72 18.26 0.00
N VAL A 74 -25.53 18.75 -0.35
CA VAL A 74 -24.35 17.90 -0.57
C VAL A 74 -23.85 17.35 0.77
N LEU A 75 -23.77 18.19 1.80
CA LEU A 75 -23.39 17.76 3.16
C LEU A 75 -24.36 16.73 3.73
N ASP A 76 -25.67 16.94 3.61
CA ASP A 76 -26.69 16.01 4.09
C ASP A 76 -26.62 14.64 3.40
N LYS A 77 -26.12 14.60 2.15
CA LYS A 77 -26.09 13.39 1.34
C LYS A 77 -24.73 12.68 1.33
N TYR A 78 -23.64 13.42 1.48
CA TYR A 78 -22.27 12.95 1.25
C TYR A 78 -21.23 13.55 2.21
N GLY A 79 -21.64 14.36 3.18
CA GLY A 79 -20.77 15.14 4.06
C GLY A 79 -20.20 14.34 5.23
N ASP A 80 -19.77 13.11 4.96
CA ASP A 80 -19.06 12.30 5.95
C ASP A 80 -17.75 12.99 6.32
N LYS A 81 -17.33 12.81 7.57
CA LYS A 81 -16.07 13.39 8.03
C LYS A 81 -14.90 12.66 7.36
N PRO A 82 -13.79 13.35 7.06
CA PRO A 82 -12.60 12.68 6.57
C PRO A 82 -12.18 11.55 7.51
N LEU A 83 -11.99 10.35 6.96
CA LEU A 83 -11.58 9.15 7.71
C LEU A 83 -12.54 8.76 8.85
N GLU A 84 -13.83 9.09 8.75
CA GLU A 84 -14.84 8.82 9.80
C GLU A 84 -14.89 7.34 10.26
N ASP A 85 -14.56 6.40 9.39
CA ASP A 85 -14.53 4.97 9.69
C ASP A 85 -13.17 4.44 10.20
N LEU A 86 -12.13 5.28 10.18
CA LEU A 86 -10.76 4.90 10.52
C LEU A 86 -10.17 5.70 11.69
N VAL A 87 -10.71 6.88 11.99
CA VAL A 87 -10.22 7.78 13.05
C VAL A 87 -11.33 8.02 14.06
N ASP A 88 -11.00 7.89 15.35
CA ASP A 88 -11.90 8.19 16.46
C ASP A 88 -11.76 9.66 16.87
N GLU A 89 -12.88 10.36 17.03
CA GLU A 89 -12.95 11.76 17.43
C GLU A 89 -12.37 12.02 18.83
N GLY A 90 -12.28 11.00 19.67
CA GLY A 90 -11.65 11.06 21.00
C GLY A 90 -10.12 10.95 20.99
N TRP A 91 -9.50 10.75 19.81
CA TRP A 91 -8.04 10.63 19.74
C TRP A 91 -7.31 11.95 20.05
N PRO A 92 -6.11 11.89 20.66
CA PRO A 92 -5.26 13.07 20.80
C PRO A 92 -4.97 13.74 19.45
N GLU A 93 -4.81 15.06 19.44
CA GLU A 93 -4.64 15.84 18.20
C GLU A 93 -3.44 15.37 17.38
N GLY A 94 -2.33 15.03 18.05
CA GLY A 94 -1.14 14.49 17.37
C GLY A 94 -1.42 13.19 16.63
N LYS A 95 -2.22 12.31 17.24
CA LYS A 95 -2.64 11.02 16.68
C LYS A 95 -3.50 11.22 15.43
N MET A 96 -4.47 12.14 15.50
CA MET A 96 -5.31 12.50 14.36
C MET A 96 -4.50 13.11 13.21
N VAL A 97 -3.60 14.06 13.51
CA VAL A 97 -2.74 14.69 12.50
C VAL A 97 -1.87 13.65 11.82
N MET A 98 -1.30 12.72 12.58
CA MET A 98 -0.48 11.64 12.02
C MET A 98 -1.27 10.75 11.06
N ALA A 99 -2.47 10.31 11.45
CA ALA A 99 -3.35 9.52 10.58
C ALA A 99 -3.66 10.25 9.25
N HIS A 100 -3.89 11.57 9.29
CA HIS A 100 -4.14 12.36 8.09
C HIS A 100 -2.89 12.55 7.22
N ILE A 101 -1.71 12.69 7.83
CA ILE A 101 -0.43 12.73 7.10
C ILE A 101 -0.21 11.41 6.35
N LEU A 102 -0.38 10.28 7.04
CA LEU A 102 -0.25 8.95 6.44
C LEU A 102 -1.25 8.78 5.28
N ASN A 103 -2.51 9.16 5.48
CA ASN A 103 -3.53 9.15 4.43
C ASN A 103 -3.13 9.98 3.21
N ALA A 104 -2.63 11.21 3.43
CA ALA A 104 -2.21 12.10 2.35
C ALA A 104 -1.00 11.54 1.58
N MET A 105 -0.04 10.94 2.28
CA MET A 105 1.13 10.31 1.66
C MET A 105 0.74 9.11 0.79
N LEU A 106 -0.12 8.22 1.29
CA LEU A 106 -0.61 7.06 0.56
C LEU A 106 -1.47 7.46 -0.63
N SER A 107 -2.41 8.39 -0.44
CA SER A 107 -3.31 8.87 -1.50
C SER A 107 -2.59 9.65 -2.61
N SER A 108 -1.41 10.20 -2.32
CA SER A 108 -0.58 10.89 -3.32
C SER A 108 0.38 9.95 -4.06
N ALA A 109 0.49 8.69 -3.63
CA ALA A 109 1.30 7.70 -4.32
C ALA A 109 0.60 7.19 -5.59
N ARG A 110 1.35 6.55 -6.50
CA ARG A 110 0.81 5.94 -7.73
C ARG A 110 0.17 4.57 -7.42
N ILE A 111 -0.81 4.56 -6.53
CA ILE A 111 -1.56 3.39 -6.09
C ILE A 111 -3.06 3.66 -6.19
N SER A 112 -3.89 2.60 -6.18
CA SER A 112 -5.34 2.75 -6.18
C SER A 112 -5.84 3.38 -4.86
N HIS A 113 -7.03 3.98 -4.88
CA HIS A 113 -7.65 4.50 -3.66
C HIS A 113 -7.94 3.40 -2.64
N ASP A 114 -8.25 2.19 -3.10
CA ASP A 114 -8.50 1.04 -2.24
C ASP A 114 -7.20 0.61 -1.53
N ILE A 115 -6.10 0.40 -2.27
CA ILE A 115 -4.79 0.09 -1.66
C ILE A 115 -4.36 1.18 -0.68
N ALA A 116 -4.57 2.46 -1.00
CA ALA A 116 -4.25 3.54 -0.08
C ALA A 116 -5.06 3.45 1.23
N ARG A 117 -6.36 3.13 1.12
CA ARG A 117 -7.27 2.99 2.27
C ARG A 117 -6.95 1.77 3.13
N SER A 118 -6.75 0.60 2.51
CA SER A 118 -6.40 -0.64 3.22
C SER A 118 -5.00 -0.57 3.85
N SER A 119 -4.04 0.06 3.17
CA SER A 119 -2.71 0.35 3.74
C SER A 119 -2.81 1.29 4.94
N LEU A 120 -3.61 2.36 4.86
CA LEU A 120 -3.83 3.24 6.00
C LEU A 120 -4.42 2.48 7.18
N LYS A 121 -5.46 1.69 6.94
CA LYS A 121 -6.07 0.86 7.99
C LYS A 121 -5.03 -0.06 8.65
N ALA A 122 -4.19 -0.73 7.86
CA ALA A 122 -3.16 -1.62 8.40
C ALA A 122 -2.14 -0.87 9.26
N LEU A 123 -1.75 0.36 8.89
CA LEU A 123 -0.86 1.21 9.69
C LEU A 123 -1.51 1.61 11.03
N LEU A 124 -2.80 1.95 11.02
CA LEU A 124 -3.55 2.30 12.23
C LEU A 124 -3.77 1.10 13.15
N ASP A 125 -4.09 -0.07 12.58
CA ASP A 125 -4.20 -1.32 13.34
C ASP A 125 -2.85 -1.69 14.01
N ALA A 126 -1.72 -1.30 13.40
CA ALA A 126 -0.37 -1.49 13.94
C ALA A 126 0.09 -0.39 14.92
N GLY A 127 -0.72 0.65 15.15
CA GLY A 127 -0.41 1.74 16.07
C GLY A 127 0.59 2.77 15.52
N TYR A 128 0.83 2.81 14.21
CA TYR A 128 1.83 3.71 13.60
C TYR A 128 1.39 5.18 13.51
N GLU A 129 0.17 5.49 13.91
CA GLU A 129 -0.28 6.85 14.19
C GLU A 129 0.36 7.45 15.46
N ASP A 130 0.95 6.62 16.31
CA ASP A 130 1.82 7.06 17.39
C ASP A 130 3.27 7.18 16.93
N LEU A 131 3.86 8.37 17.12
CA LEU A 131 5.19 8.67 16.62
C LEU A 131 6.28 7.84 17.32
N GLU A 132 6.10 7.52 18.60
CA GLU A 132 7.07 6.73 19.35
C GLU A 132 7.10 5.28 18.86
N THR A 133 5.93 4.71 18.61
CA THR A 133 5.77 3.37 18.01
C THR A 133 6.40 3.33 16.62
N LEU A 134 6.07 4.29 15.76
CA LEU A 134 6.63 4.37 14.41
C LEU A 134 8.16 4.57 14.40
N HIS A 135 8.70 5.34 15.34
CA HIS A 135 10.14 5.56 15.47
C HIS A 135 10.90 4.31 15.91
N LYS A 136 10.29 3.50 16.80
CA LYS A 136 10.89 2.25 17.28
C LYS A 136 10.82 1.11 16.27
N SER A 137 9.89 1.18 15.32
CA SER A 137 9.72 0.13 14.33
C SER A 137 10.91 0.05 13.35
N THR A 138 11.20 -1.14 12.89
CA THR A 138 12.20 -1.42 11.86
C THR A 138 11.64 -1.13 10.46
N TRP A 139 12.52 -1.19 9.45
CA TRP A 139 12.09 -1.07 8.06
C TRP A 139 11.25 -2.28 7.66
N GLU A 140 11.70 -3.48 8.04
CA GLU A 140 11.06 -4.75 7.77
C GLU A 140 9.62 -4.79 8.32
N GLU A 141 9.42 -4.42 9.59
CA GLU A 141 8.07 -4.36 10.19
C GLU A 141 7.17 -3.35 9.47
N ARG A 142 7.69 -2.20 9.03
CA ARG A 142 6.90 -1.22 8.26
C ARG A 142 6.48 -1.78 6.91
N THR A 143 7.40 -2.43 6.22
CA THR A 143 7.10 -3.04 4.92
C THR A 143 6.11 -4.18 5.07
N GLU A 144 6.20 -4.99 6.12
CA GLU A 144 5.25 -6.08 6.36
C GLU A 144 3.83 -5.55 6.59
N VAL A 145 3.67 -4.51 7.40
CA VAL A 145 2.37 -3.86 7.63
C VAL A 145 1.78 -3.30 6.32
N LEU A 146 2.59 -2.62 5.51
CA LEU A 146 2.14 -2.08 4.22
C LEU A 146 1.78 -3.19 3.22
N THR A 147 2.55 -4.27 3.18
CA THR A 147 2.26 -5.45 2.36
C THR A 147 0.93 -6.06 2.75
N LYS A 148 0.65 -6.25 4.04
CA LYS A 148 -0.65 -6.76 4.54
C LYS A 148 -1.82 -5.88 4.11
N GLY A 149 -1.63 -4.56 4.12
CA GLY A 149 -2.62 -3.62 3.61
C GLY A 149 -2.91 -3.84 2.13
N ALA A 150 -1.86 -3.90 1.30
CA ALA A 150 -1.99 -4.07 -0.14
C ALA A 150 -2.55 -5.45 -0.57
N THR A 151 -2.20 -6.53 0.14
CA THR A 151 -2.68 -7.88 -0.22
C THR A 151 -4.15 -8.10 0.12
N ARG A 152 -4.70 -7.39 1.12
CA ARG A 152 -6.10 -7.51 1.53
C ARG A 152 -7.09 -7.10 0.42
N ASP A 153 -6.70 -6.18 -0.45
CA ASP A 153 -7.52 -5.76 -1.60
C ASP A 153 -7.26 -6.57 -2.87
N LEU A 154 -6.27 -7.46 -2.90
CA LEU A 154 -5.99 -8.29 -4.08
C LEU A 154 -7.24 -9.08 -4.51
N ALA A 155 -8.00 -9.61 -3.55
CA ALA A 155 -9.26 -10.31 -3.83
C ALA A 155 -10.34 -9.38 -4.41
N ALA A 156 -10.38 -8.10 -4.03
CA ALA A 156 -11.30 -7.12 -4.59
C ALA A 156 -10.88 -6.71 -6.01
N GLU A 157 -9.59 -6.44 -6.21
CA GLU A 157 -9.04 -6.08 -7.53
C GLU A 157 -9.19 -7.22 -8.54
N LEU A 158 -9.01 -8.46 -8.11
CA LEU A 158 -9.25 -9.63 -8.96
C LEU A 158 -10.71 -9.70 -9.44
N LYS A 159 -11.70 -9.27 -8.65
CA LYS A 159 -13.13 -9.26 -9.06
C LYS A 159 -13.42 -8.28 -10.19
N GLU A 160 -12.61 -7.23 -10.35
CA GLU A 160 -12.78 -6.26 -11.44
C GLU A 160 -12.34 -6.84 -12.80
N ILE A 161 -11.60 -7.95 -12.81
CA ILE A 161 -11.23 -8.64 -14.05
C ILE A 161 -12.48 -9.27 -14.66
N LYS A 162 -12.90 -8.75 -15.82
CA LYS A 162 -14.04 -9.29 -16.57
C LYS A 162 -13.87 -10.79 -16.85
N GLY A 163 -14.80 -11.58 -16.35
CA GLY A 163 -14.80 -13.04 -16.46
C GLY A 163 -14.32 -13.77 -15.21
N LEU A 164 -13.81 -13.05 -14.20
CA LEU A 164 -13.45 -13.61 -12.90
C LEU A 164 -14.56 -13.40 -11.88
N GLY A 165 -15.40 -14.42 -11.69
CA GLY A 165 -16.42 -14.42 -10.65
C GLY A 165 -15.85 -14.71 -9.25
N PRO A 166 -16.66 -14.63 -8.17
CA PRO A 166 -16.21 -14.89 -6.80
C PRO A 166 -15.44 -16.20 -6.63
N LEU A 167 -15.94 -17.28 -7.23
CA LEU A 167 -15.24 -18.59 -7.22
C LEU A 167 -13.87 -18.55 -7.92
N GLY A 168 -13.75 -17.79 -9.01
CA GLY A 168 -12.49 -17.65 -9.73
C GLY A 168 -11.44 -16.92 -8.90
N VAL A 169 -11.85 -15.93 -8.12
CA VAL A 169 -10.99 -15.23 -7.17
C VAL A 169 -10.51 -16.16 -6.07
N ASP A 170 -11.43 -16.94 -5.48
CA ASP A 170 -11.09 -17.89 -4.41
C ASP A 170 -10.05 -18.91 -4.89
N ILE A 171 -10.26 -19.52 -6.06
CA ILE A 171 -9.30 -20.47 -6.67
C ILE A 171 -7.95 -19.80 -6.95
N CYS A 172 -7.98 -18.56 -7.44
CA CYS A 172 -6.77 -17.82 -7.78
C CYS A 172 -5.96 -17.52 -6.52
N MET A 173 -6.59 -16.97 -5.47
CA MET A 173 -5.97 -16.67 -4.18
C MET A 173 -5.41 -17.92 -3.52
N GLY A 174 -6.21 -18.98 -3.48
CA GLY A 174 -5.83 -20.27 -2.93
C GLY A 174 -4.60 -20.90 -3.59
N SER A 175 -4.53 -20.81 -4.93
CA SER A 175 -3.36 -21.28 -5.68
C SER A 175 -2.15 -20.34 -5.53
N MET A 176 -2.37 -19.03 -5.56
CA MET A 176 -1.30 -18.02 -5.55
C MET A 176 -0.58 -17.97 -4.20
N GLN A 177 -1.25 -18.19 -3.08
CA GLN A 177 -0.61 -18.10 -1.76
C GLN A 177 0.60 -19.03 -1.61
N GLY A 178 0.62 -20.19 -2.27
CA GLY A 178 1.79 -21.07 -2.26
C GLY A 178 3.01 -20.46 -2.96
N TYR A 179 2.80 -19.64 -3.99
CA TYR A 179 3.88 -19.00 -4.75
C TYR A 179 4.25 -17.62 -4.21
N PHE A 180 3.29 -16.93 -3.61
CA PHE A 180 3.40 -15.59 -3.06
C PHE A 180 2.97 -15.64 -1.58
N PRO A 181 3.92 -15.92 -0.66
CA PRO A 181 3.62 -16.09 0.76
C PRO A 181 2.89 -14.91 1.40
N GLU A 182 2.97 -13.72 0.81
CA GLU A 182 2.30 -12.50 1.25
C GLU A 182 0.76 -12.58 1.14
N VAL A 183 0.24 -13.50 0.33
CA VAL A 183 -1.19 -13.78 0.18
C VAL A 183 -1.68 -14.74 1.27
N ALA A 184 -0.79 -15.49 1.92
CA ALA A 184 -1.14 -16.40 3.00
C ALA A 184 -1.36 -15.64 4.33
N PRO A 185 -2.24 -16.16 5.21
CA PRO A 185 -3.07 -17.34 5.01
C PRO A 185 -4.37 -17.02 4.27
N PHE A 186 -4.74 -17.87 3.32
CA PHE A 186 -6.02 -17.81 2.63
C PHE A 186 -6.74 -19.16 2.68
N LEU A 187 -8.04 -19.13 2.98
CA LEU A 187 -8.92 -20.28 2.85
C LEU A 187 -10.30 -19.84 2.40
N ASP A 188 -10.81 -20.41 1.31
CA ASP A 188 -12.14 -20.09 0.81
C ASP A 188 -13.24 -20.67 1.71
N GLN A 189 -14.45 -20.11 1.61
CA GLN A 189 -15.57 -20.48 2.48
C GLN A 189 -15.96 -21.97 2.39
N ARG A 190 -15.86 -22.59 1.21
CA ARG A 190 -16.21 -24.01 1.03
C ARG A 190 -15.15 -24.91 1.64
N SER A 191 -13.88 -24.53 1.52
CA SER A 191 -12.79 -25.21 2.21
C SER A 191 -12.90 -25.06 3.72
N LEU A 192 -13.29 -23.88 4.23
CA LEU A 192 -13.54 -23.65 5.67
C LEU A 192 -14.72 -24.49 6.21
N GLU A 193 -15.80 -24.61 5.44
CA GLU A 193 -16.90 -25.54 5.77
C GLU A 193 -16.43 -26.99 5.85
N THR A 194 -15.56 -27.39 4.92
CA THR A 194 -14.98 -28.72 4.92
C THR A 194 -14.06 -28.92 6.12
N ALA A 195 -13.24 -27.93 6.46
CA ALA A 195 -12.36 -27.92 7.63
C ALA A 195 -13.16 -28.17 8.92
N ARG A 196 -14.31 -27.50 9.09
CA ARG A 196 -15.24 -27.75 10.20
C ARG A 196 -15.74 -29.20 10.23
N LYS A 197 -16.15 -29.75 9.08
CA LYS A 197 -16.66 -31.13 9.00
C LYS A 197 -15.60 -32.18 9.36
N VAL A 198 -14.33 -31.94 9.02
CA VAL A 198 -13.22 -32.85 9.33
C VAL A 198 -12.58 -32.61 10.71
N GLY A 199 -13.07 -31.62 11.46
CA GLY A 199 -12.62 -31.34 12.83
C GLY A 199 -11.43 -30.39 12.94
N LEU A 200 -11.06 -29.66 11.88
CA LEU A 200 -10.00 -28.65 11.91
C LEU A 200 -10.44 -27.32 12.54
N GLY A 201 -11.75 -27.04 12.58
CA GLY A 201 -12.30 -25.77 13.07
C GLY A 201 -12.49 -24.73 11.96
N ASP A 202 -12.55 -23.45 12.34
CA ASP A 202 -12.78 -22.31 11.44
C ASP A 202 -11.82 -21.12 11.64
N ASP A 203 -10.79 -21.27 12.46
CA ASP A 203 -9.75 -20.28 12.68
C ASP A 203 -8.60 -20.49 11.68
N VAL A 204 -8.58 -19.67 10.63
CA VAL A 204 -7.63 -19.78 9.50
C VAL A 204 -6.20 -19.47 9.95
N GLU A 205 -6.03 -18.43 10.77
CA GLU A 205 -4.77 -18.04 11.35
C GLU A 205 -4.20 -19.14 12.26
N ALA A 206 -5.02 -19.75 13.11
CA ALA A 206 -4.60 -20.88 13.94
C ALA A 206 -4.19 -22.09 13.09
N MET A 207 -4.90 -22.38 12.00
CA MET A 207 -4.50 -23.45 11.05
C MET A 207 -3.14 -23.13 10.42
N PHE A 208 -2.91 -21.88 10.03
CA PHE A 208 -1.65 -21.45 9.42
C PHE A 208 -0.47 -21.55 10.39
N GLU A 209 -0.65 -21.08 11.62
CA GLU A 209 0.35 -21.19 12.68
C GLU A 209 0.66 -22.67 13.02
N ALA A 210 -0.37 -23.53 13.05
CA ALA A 210 -0.18 -24.97 13.26
C ALA A 210 0.62 -25.65 12.13
N LEU A 211 0.57 -25.08 10.92
CA LEU A 211 1.40 -25.50 9.78
C LEU A 211 2.80 -24.85 9.78
N GLY A 212 3.17 -24.12 10.84
CA GLY A 212 4.46 -23.42 10.95
C GLY A 212 4.54 -22.17 10.08
N SER A 213 3.40 -21.53 9.82
CA SER A 213 3.28 -20.33 8.97
C SER A 213 3.86 -20.57 7.56
N ASP A 214 3.72 -21.80 7.04
CA ASP A 214 4.18 -22.22 5.72
C ASP A 214 3.07 -22.04 4.67
N ALA A 215 3.26 -21.07 3.77
CA ALA A 215 2.31 -20.74 2.72
C ALA A 215 2.10 -21.87 1.70
N GLN A 216 3.12 -22.69 1.42
CA GLN A 216 2.99 -23.89 0.58
C GLN A 216 2.18 -24.98 1.27
N ALA A 217 2.38 -25.17 2.58
CA ALA A 217 1.56 -26.08 3.37
C ALA A 217 0.09 -25.62 3.40
N MET A 218 -0.15 -24.30 3.52
CA MET A 218 -1.49 -23.72 3.50
C MET A 218 -2.20 -23.91 2.15
N ALA A 219 -1.53 -23.65 1.03
CA ALA A 219 -2.08 -23.92 -0.30
C ALA A 219 -2.42 -25.40 -0.51
N ARG A 220 -1.56 -26.30 0.00
CA ARG A 220 -1.83 -27.75 -0.03
C ARG A 220 -3.02 -28.15 0.84
N LEU A 221 -3.21 -27.49 1.98
CA LEU A 221 -4.35 -27.73 2.86
C LEU A 221 -5.67 -27.40 2.13
N GLU A 222 -5.76 -26.25 1.47
CA GLU A 222 -6.93 -25.84 0.68
C GLU A 222 -7.27 -26.87 -0.41
N VAL A 223 -6.28 -27.31 -1.20
CA VAL A 223 -6.46 -28.37 -2.21
C VAL A 223 -6.91 -29.69 -1.56
N GLY A 224 -6.35 -30.02 -0.40
CA GLY A 224 -6.74 -31.19 0.39
C GLY A 224 -8.20 -31.15 0.84
N LEU A 225 -8.66 -30.00 1.35
CA LEU A 225 -10.03 -29.78 1.80
C LEU A 225 -11.02 -29.83 0.63
N THR A 226 -10.69 -29.21 -0.50
CA THR A 226 -11.49 -29.31 -1.72
C THR A 226 -11.62 -30.76 -2.20
N THR A 227 -10.54 -31.54 -2.10
CA THR A 227 -10.55 -32.96 -2.45
C THR A 227 -11.40 -33.77 -1.47
N ALA A 228 -11.23 -33.55 -0.16
CA ALA A 228 -12.01 -34.21 0.88
C ALA A 228 -13.51 -33.95 0.74
N ASN A 229 -13.91 -32.73 0.42
CA ASN A 229 -15.32 -32.39 0.16
C ASN A 229 -15.93 -33.22 -0.97
N ARG A 230 -15.17 -33.44 -2.05
CA ARG A 230 -15.61 -34.28 -3.17
C ARG A 230 -15.82 -35.74 -2.74
N TRP A 231 -14.90 -36.28 -1.94
CA TRP A 231 -15.02 -37.63 -1.40
C TRP A 231 -16.23 -37.79 -0.48
N MET A 232 -16.46 -36.83 0.42
CA MET A 232 -17.62 -36.84 1.33
C MET A 232 -18.94 -36.81 0.54
N ALA A 233 -19.05 -35.97 -0.49
CA ALA A 233 -20.23 -35.92 -1.35
C ALA A 233 -20.51 -37.27 -2.07
N THR A 234 -19.47 -37.98 -2.48
CA THR A 234 -19.63 -39.31 -3.10
C THR A 234 -19.96 -40.42 -2.10
N ALA A 235 -19.47 -40.32 -0.86
CA ALA A 235 -19.72 -41.31 0.19
C ALA A 235 -21.15 -41.23 0.75
N ASP A 236 -21.71 -40.02 0.84
CA ASP A 236 -23.10 -39.80 1.29
C ASP A 236 -24.14 -40.15 0.22
N GLY A 237 -23.77 -40.11 -1.07
CA GLY A 237 -24.66 -40.49 -2.19
C GLY A 237 -24.81 -41.99 -2.44
N ASN A 238 -24.04 -42.83 -1.75
CA ASN A 238 -24.04 -44.29 -1.90
C ASN A 238 -24.62 -45.02 -0.67
N ARG A 239 -25.46 -44.34 0.11
CA ARG A 239 -26.05 -44.85 1.35
C ARG A 239 -27.57 -44.78 1.32
#